data_AF-A0A6P1W417-F1
#
_entry.id   AF-A0A6P1W417-F1
#
_cell.length_a   1.000
_cell.length_b   1.000
_cell.length_c   1.000
_cell.angle_alpha   90.00
_cell.angle_beta   90.00
_cell.angle_gamma   90.00
#
_symmetry.space_group_name_H-M   'P 1'
#
loop_
_entity.id
_entity.type
_entity.pdbx_description
1 polymer ?
#
loop_
_entity_poly.entity_id
_entity_poly.type
_entity_poly.pdbx_seq_one_letter_code
_entity_poly.pdbx_strand_id
1 'polypeptide(L)'
;MESIQVTSLVQLKSGGPIMTVKSFGQKLESGNPLSAMRSDDESQVNCEWFTGSALTHGTFAAASLAFVSEPNKPSNKKVIIEAW
;
A
#
# COMPACT_ATOMS: atom_id res chain seq x y z
N MET A 1 -8.67 -5.49 -10.08
CA MET A 1 -8.10 -5.49 -8.72
C MET A 1 -6.74 -4.86 -8.80
N GLU A 2 -6.58 -3.64 -8.28
CA GLU A 2 -5.27 -2.98 -8.22
C GLU A 2 -4.53 -3.51 -6.99
N SER A 3 -3.37 -4.14 -7.20
CA SER A 3 -2.52 -4.65 -6.12
C SER A 3 -1.60 -3.53 -5.63
N ILE A 4 -1.46 -3.39 -4.31
CA ILE A 4 -0.54 -2.40 -3.73
C ILE A 4 0.85 -2.84 -4.14
N GLN A 5 1.64 -1.95 -4.73
CA GLN A 5 3.03 -2.23 -5.11
C GLN A 5 3.99 -1.43 -4.26
N VAL A 6 5.23 -1.90 -4.15
CA VAL A 6 6.33 -1.08 -3.64
C VAL A 6 6.39 0.19 -4.49
N THR A 7 6.61 1.34 -3.86
CA THR A 7 6.51 2.71 -4.42
C THR A 7 5.10 3.27 -4.60
N SER A 8 4.04 2.51 -4.30
CA SER A 8 2.67 3.04 -4.33
C SER A 8 2.46 4.07 -3.22
N LEU A 9 1.72 5.14 -3.54
CA LEU A 9 1.23 6.10 -2.56
C LEU A 9 -0.06 5.57 -1.92
N VAL A 10 -0.05 5.50 -0.60
CA VAL A 10 -1.14 4.97 0.21
C VAL A 10 -1.43 5.88 1.39
N GLN A 11 -2.64 5.81 1.90
CA GLN A 11 -3.07 6.55 3.09
C GLN A 11 -3.90 5.61 3.96
N LEU A 12 -3.93 5.85 5.26
CA LEU A 12 -4.87 5.15 6.13
C LEU A 12 -6.31 5.49 5.76
N LYS A 13 -7.19 4.49 5.78
CA LYS A 13 -8.63 4.67 5.58
C LYS A 13 -9.27 5.60 6.61
N SER A 14 -8.69 5.69 7.81
CA SER A 14 -9.09 6.61 8.87
C SER A 14 -8.70 8.08 8.59
N GLY A 15 -7.94 8.34 7.52
CA GLY A 15 -7.23 9.60 7.31
C GLY A 15 -5.83 9.58 7.94
N GLY A 16 -4.97 10.48 7.50
CA GLY A 16 -3.57 10.56 7.92
C GLY A 16 -2.66 11.18 6.86
N PRO A 17 -1.34 11.16 7.05
CA PRO A 17 -0.40 11.58 6.01
C PRO A 17 -0.44 10.63 4.81
N ILE A 18 -0.07 11.13 3.63
CA ILE A 18 0.22 10.30 2.46
C ILE A 18 1.55 9.59 2.72
N MET A 19 1.57 8.29 2.50
CA MET A 19 2.71 7.42 2.76
C MET A 19 3.10 6.67 1.50
N THR A 20 4.37 6.29 1.40
CA THR A 20 4.92 5.51 0.30
C THR A 20 5.19 4.10 0.79
N VAL A 21 4.75 3.10 0.05
CA VAL A 21 5.03 1.70 0.36
C VAL A 21 6.49 1.39 0.06
N LYS A 22 7.24 0.97 1.08
CA LYS A 22 8.65 0.58 0.98
C LYS A 22 8.82 -0.91 0.75
N SER A 23 8.08 -1.73 1.49
CA SER A 23 8.21 -3.18 1.42
C SER A 23 6.97 -3.84 2.01
N PHE A 24 6.75 -5.10 1.62
CA PHE A 24 5.77 -5.96 2.26
C PHE A 24 6.50 -6.79 3.32
N GLY A 25 6.00 -6.75 4.55
CA GLY A 25 6.44 -7.66 5.60
C GLY A 25 5.92 -9.04 5.28
N GLN A 26 6.77 -9.88 4.67
CA GLN A 26 6.55 -11.33 4.76
C GLN A 26 6.92 -11.73 6.19
N LYS A 27 6.00 -12.40 6.88
CA LYS A 27 6.29 -13.06 8.16
C LYS A 27 7.35 -14.12 7.88
N LEU A 28 8.63 -13.75 7.96
CA LEU A 28 9.74 -14.67 7.76
C LEU A 28 9.71 -15.64 8.94
N GLU A 29 9.34 -16.88 8.67
CA GLU A 29 9.30 -17.99 9.62
C GLU A 29 10.71 -18.35 10.11
N SER A 30 11.28 -17.54 10.99
CA SER A 30 12.46 -17.92 11.75
C SER A 30 12.01 -18.54 13.08
N GLY A 31 11.73 -19.85 13.05
CA GLY A 31 12.10 -20.72 14.16
C GLY A 31 11.07 -21.18 15.20
N ASN A 32 9.75 -21.18 14.94
CA ASN A 32 8.85 -22.06 15.73
C ASN A 32 7.49 -22.33 15.05
N PRO A 33 7.18 -23.57 14.62
CA PRO A 33 5.96 -23.90 13.87
C PRO A 33 4.66 -23.92 14.71
N LEU A 34 4.71 -23.66 16.01
CA LEU A 34 3.56 -23.76 16.92
C LEU A 34 2.78 -22.45 17.14
N SER A 35 3.20 -21.33 16.53
CA SER A 35 2.50 -20.03 16.64
C SER A 35 1.80 -19.60 15.34
N ALA A 36 1.70 -20.51 14.36
CA ALA A 36 1.02 -20.29 13.09
C ALA A 36 -0.51 -20.46 13.16
N MET A 37 -1.10 -20.53 14.36
CA MET A 37 -2.54 -20.70 14.58
C MET A 37 -3.25 -19.40 15.01
N ARG A 38 -2.76 -18.26 14.52
CA ARG A 38 -3.59 -17.07 14.33
C ARG A 38 -3.57 -16.72 12.85
N SER A 39 -4.39 -17.45 12.12
CA SER A 39 -4.92 -17.07 10.81
C SER A 39 -5.53 -15.69 10.94
N ASP A 40 -4.82 -14.70 10.43
CA ASP A 40 -5.42 -13.69 9.56
C ASP A 40 -4.26 -13.19 8.71
N ASP A 41 -4.37 -13.45 7.41
CA ASP A 41 -3.47 -13.08 6.31
C ASP A 41 -3.38 -11.54 6.16
N GLU A 42 -3.11 -10.82 7.25
CA GLU A 42 -2.84 -9.39 7.20
C GLU A 42 -1.42 -9.20 6.68
N SER A 43 -1.31 -9.14 5.35
CA SER A 43 -0.12 -8.65 4.66
C SER A 43 0.27 -7.30 5.28
N GLN A 44 1.32 -7.32 6.10
CA GLN A 44 1.84 -6.10 6.70
C GLN A 44 2.61 -5.32 5.63
N VAL A 45 2.38 -4.03 5.58
CA VAL A 45 2.99 -3.12 4.61
C VAL A 45 3.81 -2.11 5.40
N ASN A 46 5.10 -2.04 5.08
CA ASN A 46 5.97 -1.00 5.60
C ASN A 46 5.81 0.24 4.74
N CYS A 47 5.48 1.33 5.39
CA CYS A 47 5.21 2.63 4.81
C CYS A 47 6.20 3.66 5.35
N GLU A 48 6.60 4.60 4.52
CA GLU A 48 7.39 5.77 4.89
C GLU A 48 6.65 7.05 4.51
N TRP A 49 6.70 8.08 5.35
CA TRP A 49 6.09 9.38 5.08
C TRP A 49 6.87 10.50 5.74
N PHE A 50 6.68 11.72 5.25
CA PHE A 50 7.26 12.90 5.86
C PHE A 50 6.34 13.46 6.96
N THR A 51 6.92 13.75 8.11
CA THR A 51 6.30 14.58 9.16
C THR A 51 7.13 15.84 9.32
N GLY A 52 6.67 16.94 8.72
CA GLY A 52 7.49 18.15 8.58
C GLY A 52 8.74 17.87 7.74
N SER A 53 9.91 17.99 8.36
CA SER A 53 11.22 17.74 7.72
C SER A 53 11.81 16.36 8.04
N ALA A 54 11.12 15.54 8.83
CA ALA A 54 11.60 14.22 9.23
C ALA A 54 10.93 13.12 8.38
N LEU A 55 11.73 12.13 7.96
CA LEU A 55 11.22 10.91 7.36
C LEU A 55 10.86 9.92 8.46
N THR A 56 9.59 9.54 8.53
CA THR A 56 9.04 8.59 9.49
C THR A 56 8.66 7.30 8.78
N HIS A 57 8.76 6.18 9.50
CA HIS A 57 8.33 4.87 9.04
C HIS A 57 7.24 4.31 9.95
N GLY A 58 6.45 3.39 9.41
CA GLY A 58 5.42 2.68 10.15
C GLY A 58 4.92 1.47 9.37
N THR A 59 4.43 0.49 10.10
CA THR A 59 3.90 -0.75 9.52
C THR A 59 2.40 -0.79 9.74
N PHE A 60 1.66 -1.03 8.67
CA PHE A 60 0.19 -1.07 8.69
C PHE A 60 -0.30 -2.32 7.98
N ALA A 61 -1.47 -2.81 8.38
CA ALA A 61 -2.14 -3.85 7.62
C ALA A 61 -2.58 -3.32 6.26
N ALA A 62 -2.37 -4.10 5.19
CA ALA A 62 -2.84 -3.74 3.85
C ALA A 62 -4.33 -3.41 3.83
N ALA A 63 -5.13 -4.08 4.66
CA ALA A 63 -6.57 -3.84 4.80
C ALA A 63 -6.91 -2.44 5.34
N SER A 64 -6.02 -1.82 6.10
CA SER A 64 -6.20 -0.46 6.66
C SER A 64 -5.74 0.65 5.70
N LEU A 65 -5.04 0.28 4.63
CA LEU A 65 -4.52 1.21 3.62
C LEU A 65 -5.50 1.38 2.46
N ALA A 66 -5.54 2.58 1.92
CA ALA A 66 -6.21 2.93 0.67
C ALA A 66 -5.19 3.53 -0.29
N PHE A 67 -5.34 3.24 -1.58
CA PHE A 67 -4.55 3.91 -2.60
C PHE A 67 -4.86 5.39 -2.62
N VAL A 68 -3.81 6.20 -2.58
CA VAL A 68 -3.93 7.61 -2.94
C VAL A 68 -3.89 7.62 -4.47
N SER A 69 -5.07 7.59 -5.07
CA SER A 69 -5.19 7.89 -6.50
C SER A 69 -4.60 9.28 -6.72
N GLU A 70 -3.50 9.36 -7.48
CA GLU A 70 -3.01 10.65 -7.94
C GLU A 70 -4.19 11.41 -8.58
N PRO A 71 -4.46 12.66 -8.19
CA PRO A 71 -5.53 13.45 -8.79
C PRO A 71 -5.32 13.75 -10.29
N ASN A 72 -4.26 13.22 -10.92
CA ASN A 72 -3.90 13.48 -12.32
C ASN A 72 -3.29 12.28 -13.06
N LYS A 73 -3.80 11.05 -12.84
CA LYS A 73 -3.61 10.03 -13.89
C LYS A 73 -4.70 10.27 -14.94
N PRO A 74 -4.40 10.78 -16.15
CA PRO A 74 -5.38 10.76 -17.22
C PRO A 74 -5.74 9.29 -17.43
N SER A 75 -6.95 8.94 -17.01
CA SER A 75 -7.59 7.69 -17.36
C SER A 75 -7.55 7.66 -18.88
N ASN A 76 -6.64 6.86 -19.44
CA ASN A 76 -6.43 6.75 -20.87
C ASN A 76 -7.64 6.01 -21.44
N LYS A 77 -8.77 6.73 -21.52
CA LYS A 77 -9.97 6.31 -22.23
C LYS A 77 -9.53 6.23 -23.68
N LYS A 78 -9.33 5.01 -24.13
CA LYS A 78 -9.09 4.63 -25.53
C LYS A 78 -10.08 5.41 -26.40
N VAL A 79 -9.62 6.49 -27.03
CA VAL A 79 -10.39 7.22 -28.03
C VAL A 79 -10.44 6.31 -29.25
N ILE A 80 -11.56 5.64 -29.44
CA ILE A 80 -11.84 4.94 -30.70
C ILE A 80 -12.21 6.04 -31.69
N ILE A 81 -11.31 6.33 -32.61
CA ILE A 81 -11.61 7.16 -33.77
C ILE A 81 -12.21 6.20 -34.79
N GLU A 82 -13.54 6.16 -34.89
CA GLU A 82 -14.20 5.51 -36.03
C GLU A 82 -14.08 6.44 -37.23
N ALA A 83 -13.25 6.06 -38.20
CA ALA A 83 -13.21 6.69 -39.51
C ALA A 83 -14.34 6.09 -40.36
N TRP A 84 -15.20 6.97 -40.88
CA TRP A 84 -16.27 6.66 -41.83
C TRP A 84 -15.72 6.51 -43.25
#